data_AF-A0A3N5HLP8-F1
#
_entry.id   AF-A0A3N5HLP8-F1
#
_cell.length_a   1.000
_cell.length_b   1.000
_cell.length_c   1.000
_cell.angle_alpha   90.00
_cell.angle_beta   90.00
_cell.angle_gamma   90.00
#
_symmetry.space_group_name_H-M   'P 1'
#
loop_
_entity.id
_entity.type
_entity.pdbx_description
1 polymer ?
#
loop_
_entity_poly.entity_id
_entity_poly.type
_entity_poly.pdbx_seq_one_letter_code
_entity_poly.pdbx_strand_id
1 'polypeptide(L)'
;LYLAWRKVLPGDVRETVVARSTDGGNTFSSPVIVGHDKWVFPGCPHRPASIGTDRLGRLYVVWYTEGVDETPAVFLAYSDDRGTTFSPKQKLNVYKGTFPDHPQMAVDPDGRLVIVWEEQSPVRREVVMSLSLDRGHTFSAPQKLNEKKGQTPTLSINSKGLAALAWMEHAMPAHRMVVQTLQLPAAKVLAKQEP
;
A
#
# COMPACT_ATOMS: atom_id res chain seq x y z
N LEU A 1 -3.10 13.34 -12.94
CA LEU A 1 -1.94 12.79 -12.19
C LEU A 1 -2.24 12.90 -10.70
N TYR A 2 -1.72 11.97 -9.90
CA TYR A 2 -1.81 12.00 -8.44
C TYR A 2 -0.42 11.95 -7.84
N LEU A 3 -0.19 12.70 -6.77
CA LEU A 3 0.98 12.59 -5.91
C LEU A 3 0.51 12.23 -4.51
N ALA A 4 1.27 11.37 -3.85
CA ALA A 4 1.11 11.09 -2.43
C ALA A 4 2.45 11.26 -1.74
N TRP A 5 2.43 11.89 -0.57
CA TRP A 5 3.62 12.07 0.26
C TRP A 5 3.25 12.20 1.72
N ARG A 6 4.27 12.12 2.58
CA ARG A 6 4.12 12.43 4.01
C ARG A 6 4.32 13.91 4.23
N LYS A 7 3.25 14.63 4.56
CA LYS A 7 3.31 16.06 4.90
C LYS A 7 3.63 16.22 6.38
N VAL A 8 4.54 17.14 6.69
CA VAL A 8 4.80 17.62 8.04
C VAL A 8 3.89 18.81 8.30
N LEU A 9 3.09 18.71 9.35
CA LEU A 9 2.15 19.71 9.83
C LEU A 9 2.65 20.29 11.16
N PRO A 10 2.09 21.43 11.63
CA PRO A 10 2.48 22.02 12.91
C PRO A 10 2.45 21.01 14.06
N GLY A 11 3.43 21.10 14.96
CA GLY A 11 3.58 20.17 16.08
C GLY A 11 4.17 18.81 15.69
N ASP A 12 4.97 18.75 14.62
CA ASP A 12 5.59 17.51 14.09
C ASP A 12 4.60 16.40 13.75
N VAL A 13 3.36 16.77 13.47
CA VAL A 13 2.31 15.86 13.01
C VAL A 13 2.60 15.45 11.57
N ARG A 14 2.57 14.14 11.30
CA ARG A 14 2.86 13.57 10.00
C ARG A 14 1.63 12.90 9.44
N GLU A 15 1.20 13.39 8.29
CA GLU A 15 0.02 12.87 7.59
C GLU A 15 0.40 12.39 6.20
N THR A 16 -0.15 11.25 5.79
CA THR A 16 -0.19 10.89 4.38
C THR A 16 -1.21 11.79 3.69
N VAL A 17 -0.78 12.53 2.68
CA VAL A 17 -1.65 13.41 1.89
C VAL A 17 -1.59 13.07 0.41
N VAL A 18 -2.65 13.42 -0.32
CA VAL A 18 -2.73 13.32 -1.77
C VAL A 18 -3.01 14.68 -2.38
N ALA A 19 -2.37 14.99 -3.52
CA ALA A 19 -2.78 16.09 -4.38
C ALA A 19 -2.96 15.61 -5.82
N ARG A 20 -3.87 16.26 -6.55
CA ARG A 20 -4.21 15.93 -7.92
C ARG A 20 -3.82 17.06 -8.86
N SER A 21 -3.28 16.68 -10.02
CA SER A 21 -3.09 17.57 -11.16
C SER A 21 -4.01 17.16 -12.31
N THR A 22 -4.62 18.15 -12.94
CA THR A 22 -5.45 18.02 -14.16
C THR A 22 -4.80 18.61 -15.40
N ASP A 23 -3.61 19.18 -15.28
CA ASP A 23 -2.91 19.95 -16.32
C ASP A 23 -1.54 19.35 -16.66
N GLY A 24 -1.40 18.02 -16.53
CA GLY A 24 -0.16 17.32 -16.88
C GLY A 24 0.97 17.47 -15.84
N GLY A 25 0.65 17.92 -14.62
CA GLY A 25 1.62 18.08 -13.53
C GLY A 25 2.16 19.51 -13.38
N ASN A 26 1.63 20.47 -14.14
CA ASN A 26 2.04 21.87 -14.04
C ASN A 26 1.57 22.49 -12.73
N THR A 27 0.35 22.18 -12.29
CA THR A 27 -0.19 22.60 -11.00
C THR A 27 -0.86 21.43 -10.27
N PHE A 28 -0.92 21.53 -8.95
CA PHE A 28 -1.56 20.55 -8.08
C PHE A 28 -2.59 21.23 -7.18
N SER A 29 -3.68 20.52 -6.90
CA SER A 29 -4.66 20.92 -5.89
C SER A 29 -4.02 21.07 -4.52
N SER A 30 -4.71 21.74 -3.60
CA SER A 30 -4.39 21.64 -2.17
C SER A 30 -4.37 20.17 -1.74
N PRO A 31 -3.40 19.77 -0.90
CA PRO A 31 -3.30 18.40 -0.43
C PRO A 31 -4.46 18.03 0.49
N VAL A 32 -5.03 16.85 0.27
CA VAL A 32 -6.08 16.23 1.08
C VAL A 32 -5.45 15.18 1.98
N ILE A 33 -5.77 15.20 3.27
CA ILE A 33 -5.32 14.19 4.24
C ILE A 33 -6.07 12.88 3.99
N VAL A 34 -5.34 11.76 3.98
CA VAL A 34 -5.92 10.43 3.69
C VAL A 34 -6.39 9.74 4.97
N GLY A 35 -5.49 9.59 5.95
CA GLY A 35 -5.71 8.75 7.14
C GLY A 35 -6.17 9.49 8.39
N HIS A 36 -5.88 10.79 8.49
CA HIS A 36 -6.08 11.59 9.71
C HIS A 36 -5.44 10.91 10.95
N ASP A 37 -4.23 10.40 10.76
CA ASP A 37 -3.53 9.53 11.72
C ASP A 37 -3.01 10.30 12.94
N LYS A 38 -2.75 11.61 12.78
CA LYS A 38 -2.18 12.50 13.78
C LYS A 38 -0.87 11.97 14.39
N TRP A 39 -0.08 11.24 13.62
CA TRP A 39 1.18 10.66 14.07
C TRP A 39 2.19 11.76 14.40
N VAL A 40 2.54 11.93 15.68
CA VAL A 40 3.58 12.87 16.11
C VAL A 40 4.92 12.17 16.15
N PHE A 41 5.86 12.63 15.33
CA PHE A 41 7.19 12.01 15.25
C PHE A 41 8.26 13.05 14.92
N PRO A 42 9.18 13.38 15.84
CA PRO A 42 10.22 14.40 15.61
C PRO A 42 11.44 13.81 14.88
N GLY A 43 11.26 13.35 13.63
CA GLY A 43 12.34 12.77 12.81
C GLY A 43 12.04 12.76 11.31
N CYS A 44 12.90 12.15 10.48
CA CYS A 44 12.64 11.99 9.04
C CYS A 44 12.22 10.54 8.72
N PRO A 45 10.94 10.15 8.85
CA PRO A 45 10.54 8.78 8.58
C PRO A 45 10.59 8.50 7.08
N HIS A 46 11.51 7.64 6.65
CA HIS A 46 11.63 7.17 5.27
C HIS A 46 10.59 6.08 4.97
N ARG A 47 9.30 6.41 5.06
CA ARG A 47 8.18 5.46 4.84
C ARG A 47 7.14 6.04 3.89
N PRO A 48 7.40 6.08 2.57
CA PRO A 48 6.48 6.71 1.62
C PRO A 48 5.14 5.95 1.54
N ALA A 49 4.12 6.63 1.01
CA ALA A 49 2.87 5.99 0.61
C ALA A 49 3.01 5.39 -0.80
N SER A 50 2.27 4.31 -1.06
CA SER A 50 2.10 3.73 -2.40
C SER A 50 0.70 4.07 -2.91
N ILE A 51 0.58 4.46 -4.17
CA ILE A 51 -0.72 4.79 -4.79
C ILE A 51 -0.93 4.06 -6.11
N GLY A 52 -2.19 3.85 -6.47
CA GLY A 52 -2.59 3.24 -7.73
C GLY A 52 -4.04 3.56 -8.07
N THR A 53 -4.42 3.40 -9.34
CA THR A 53 -5.80 3.62 -9.79
C THR A 53 -6.27 2.45 -10.64
N ASP A 54 -7.55 2.09 -10.51
CA ASP A 54 -8.19 1.16 -11.44
C ASP A 54 -8.82 1.88 -12.65
N ARG A 55 -9.38 1.11 -13.59
CA ARG A 55 -10.02 1.66 -14.80
C ARG A 55 -11.30 2.44 -14.52
N LEU A 56 -11.96 2.17 -13.40
CA LEU A 56 -13.17 2.88 -12.98
C LEU A 56 -12.84 4.20 -12.26
N GLY A 57 -11.56 4.49 -12.06
CA GLY A 57 -11.07 5.75 -11.53
C GLY A 57 -10.99 5.80 -10.01
N ARG A 58 -11.15 4.67 -9.30
CA ARG A 58 -10.90 4.62 -7.85
C ARG A 58 -9.40 4.78 -7.61
N LEU A 59 -9.05 5.74 -6.76
CA LEU A 59 -7.69 5.96 -6.28
C LEU A 59 -7.49 5.16 -5.00
N TYR A 60 -6.41 4.41 -4.92
CA TYR A 60 -6.00 3.66 -3.74
C TYR A 60 -4.74 4.26 -3.15
N VAL A 61 -4.65 4.29 -1.82
CA VAL A 61 -3.48 4.73 -1.08
C VAL A 61 -3.18 3.68 -0.02
N VAL A 62 -1.94 3.20 0.02
CA VAL A 62 -1.42 2.35 1.09
C VAL A 62 -0.30 3.10 1.79
N TRP A 63 -0.32 3.12 3.12
CA TRP A 63 0.72 3.78 3.90
C TRP A 63 0.94 3.11 5.25
N TYR A 64 2.11 3.38 5.78
CA TYR A 64 2.48 3.08 7.15
C TYR A 64 2.16 4.27 8.08
N THR A 65 1.71 4.01 9.31
CA THR A 65 1.59 5.03 10.37
C THR A 65 1.68 4.44 11.79
N GLU A 66 1.99 5.30 12.76
CA GLU A 66 1.91 5.06 14.21
C GLU A 66 0.98 6.11 14.81
N GLY A 67 -0.28 6.14 14.33
CA GLY A 67 -1.27 7.13 14.74
C GLY A 67 -1.53 7.13 16.24
N VAL A 68 -2.30 8.12 16.71
CA VAL A 68 -2.63 8.26 18.13
C VAL A 68 -3.34 7.00 18.64
N ASP A 69 -2.82 6.40 19.70
CA ASP A 69 -3.29 5.14 20.31
C ASP A 69 -3.28 3.93 19.34
N GLU A 70 -2.50 4.01 18.26
CA GLU A 70 -2.34 2.93 17.29
C GLU A 70 -1.01 2.22 17.46
N THR A 71 -1.03 0.90 17.24
CA THR A 71 0.20 0.14 17.01
C THR A 71 0.67 0.40 15.58
N PRO A 72 2.00 0.44 15.33
CA PRO A 72 2.59 0.45 13.99
C PRO A 72 1.83 -0.45 13.01
N ALA A 73 1.30 0.15 11.95
CA ALA A 73 0.41 -0.56 11.05
C ALA A 73 0.49 -0.07 9.61
N VAL A 74 0.15 -0.98 8.69
CA VAL A 74 -0.11 -0.66 7.28
C VAL A 74 -1.61 -0.52 7.11
N PHE A 75 -2.01 0.57 6.47
CA PHE A 75 -3.40 0.86 6.16
C PHE A 75 -3.61 1.05 4.66
N LEU A 76 -4.83 0.82 4.22
CA LEU A 76 -5.35 1.23 2.93
C LEU A 76 -6.58 2.12 3.10
N ALA A 77 -6.69 3.13 2.24
CA ALA A 77 -7.93 3.84 1.99
C ALA A 77 -8.06 4.07 0.48
N TYR A 78 -9.29 4.26 0.02
CA TYR A 78 -9.55 4.59 -1.37
C TYR A 78 -10.42 5.82 -1.51
N SER A 79 -10.40 6.43 -2.68
CA SER A 79 -11.22 7.57 -3.05
C SER A 79 -11.95 7.28 -4.36
N ASP A 80 -13.27 7.47 -4.36
CA ASP A 80 -14.14 7.37 -5.54
C ASP A 80 -14.46 8.73 -6.16
N ASP A 81 -14.02 9.83 -5.53
CA ASP A 81 -14.29 11.21 -5.94
C ASP A 81 -13.01 11.95 -6.36
N ARG A 82 -12.08 11.19 -6.96
CA ARG A 82 -10.84 11.69 -7.54
C ARG A 82 -9.91 12.36 -6.53
N GLY A 83 -9.86 11.85 -5.30
CA GLY A 83 -8.97 12.30 -4.23
C GLY A 83 -9.50 13.49 -3.43
N THR A 84 -10.80 13.75 -3.48
CA THR A 84 -11.44 14.84 -2.72
C THR A 84 -11.78 14.37 -1.30
N THR A 85 -12.25 13.13 -1.16
CA THR A 85 -12.48 12.43 0.11
C THR A 85 -11.94 11.01 0.03
N PHE A 86 -11.67 10.40 1.20
CA PHE A 86 -11.17 9.04 1.32
C PHE A 86 -12.11 8.21 2.20
N SER A 87 -12.19 6.92 1.91
CA SER A 87 -12.84 5.93 2.75
C SER A 87 -12.20 5.91 4.15
N PRO A 88 -12.89 5.39 5.17
CA PRO A 88 -12.22 4.99 6.41
C PRO A 88 -11.02 4.08 6.09
N LYS A 89 -9.91 4.29 6.82
CA LYS A 89 -8.71 3.48 6.64
C LYS A 89 -8.94 2.05 7.16
N GLN A 90 -8.52 1.07 6.37
CA GLN A 90 -8.56 -0.35 6.71
C GLN A 90 -7.18 -0.84 7.09
N LYS A 91 -7.04 -1.42 8.28
CA LYS A 91 -5.78 -2.03 8.75
C LYS A 91 -5.53 -3.35 8.00
N LEU A 92 -4.32 -3.53 7.48
CA LEU A 92 -3.94 -4.70 6.67
C LEU A 92 -3.10 -5.72 7.44
N ASN A 93 -2.23 -5.25 8.34
CA ASN A 93 -1.39 -6.15 9.13
C ASN A 93 -2.15 -6.72 10.35
N VAL A 94 -1.98 -8.02 10.58
CA VAL A 94 -2.59 -8.75 11.71
C VAL A 94 -1.58 -9.32 12.68
N TYR A 95 -0.28 -9.28 12.35
CA TYR A 95 0.78 -9.82 13.19
C TYR A 95 1.01 -8.94 14.43
N LYS A 96 1.20 -9.60 15.58
CA LYS A 96 1.59 -8.97 16.84
C LYS A 96 3.08 -9.20 17.08
N GLY A 97 3.76 -8.22 17.68
CA GLY A 97 5.19 -8.33 18.01
C GLY A 97 6.14 -8.19 16.82
N THR A 98 5.61 -7.80 15.66
CA THR A 98 6.37 -7.37 14.49
C THR A 98 6.04 -5.91 14.19
N PHE A 99 6.93 -5.29 13.43
CA PHE A 99 6.83 -3.94 12.96
C PHE A 99 6.67 -3.99 11.44
N PRO A 100 5.54 -3.50 10.89
CA PRO A 100 5.39 -3.46 9.46
C PRO A 100 6.20 -2.33 8.85
N ASP A 101 6.74 -2.51 7.64
CA ASP A 101 7.41 -1.41 6.92
C ASP A 101 7.38 -1.59 5.40
N HIS A 102 7.80 -0.55 4.66
CA HIS A 102 7.93 -0.54 3.20
C HIS A 102 6.73 -1.11 2.43
N PRO A 103 5.49 -0.63 2.69
CA PRO A 103 4.36 -1.11 1.93
C PRO A 103 4.44 -0.68 0.47
N GLN A 104 4.16 -1.60 -0.44
CA GLN A 104 4.05 -1.39 -1.87
C GLN A 104 2.73 -1.97 -2.36
N MET A 105 2.14 -1.35 -3.36
CA MET A 105 0.87 -1.78 -3.95
C MET A 105 0.95 -1.70 -5.48
N ALA A 106 0.37 -2.70 -6.14
CA ALA A 106 0.00 -2.59 -7.55
C ALA A 106 -1.47 -2.92 -7.72
N VAL A 107 -2.10 -2.21 -8.66
CA VAL A 107 -3.53 -2.26 -8.96
C VAL A 107 -3.65 -2.53 -10.44
N ASP A 108 -4.47 -3.51 -10.80
CA ASP A 108 -4.77 -3.77 -12.21
C ASP A 108 -6.04 -3.01 -12.67
N PRO A 109 -6.35 -3.00 -13.98
CA PRO A 109 -7.50 -2.29 -14.50
C PRO A 109 -8.86 -2.75 -13.95
N ASP A 110 -8.97 -3.99 -13.46
CA ASP A 110 -10.20 -4.54 -12.90
C ASP A 110 -10.35 -4.24 -11.40
N GLY A 111 -9.36 -3.53 -10.81
CA GLY A 111 -9.32 -3.18 -9.40
C GLY A 111 -9.03 -4.38 -8.51
N ARG A 112 -8.22 -5.34 -9.00
CA ARG A 112 -7.54 -6.32 -8.16
C ARG A 112 -6.25 -5.70 -7.63
N LEU A 113 -6.03 -5.83 -6.34
CA LEU A 113 -4.90 -5.24 -5.63
C LEU A 113 -3.98 -6.34 -5.14
N VAL A 114 -2.68 -6.14 -5.33
CA VAL A 114 -1.61 -6.87 -4.62
C VAL A 114 -0.88 -5.87 -3.75
N ILE A 115 -0.84 -6.14 -2.45
CA ILE A 115 -0.14 -5.31 -1.48
C ILE A 115 0.92 -6.18 -0.81
N VAL A 116 2.15 -5.69 -0.78
CA VAL A 116 3.25 -6.33 -0.06
C VAL A 116 3.88 -5.37 0.92
N TRP A 117 4.38 -5.91 2.02
CA TRP A 117 5.11 -5.14 3.03
C TRP A 117 6.05 -6.07 3.79
N GLU A 118 6.91 -5.47 4.59
CA GLU A 118 7.80 -6.17 5.50
C GLU A 118 7.12 -6.35 6.85
N GLU A 119 7.35 -7.47 7.52
CA GLU A 119 7.05 -7.68 8.94
C GLU A 119 8.35 -8.00 9.67
N GLN A 120 8.77 -7.10 10.56
CA GLN A 120 10.11 -7.12 11.14
C GLN A 120 10.11 -7.22 12.66
N SER A 121 11.05 -7.98 13.20
CA SER A 121 11.41 -7.98 14.62
C SER A 121 12.91 -8.29 14.74
N PRO A 122 13.49 -8.30 15.95
CA PRO A 122 14.90 -8.71 16.13
C PRO A 122 15.22 -10.09 15.53
N VAL A 123 14.23 -10.99 15.46
CA VAL A 123 14.40 -12.36 14.97
C VAL A 123 13.64 -12.66 13.67
N ARG A 124 12.70 -11.81 13.25
CA ARG A 124 11.89 -11.98 12.02
C ARG A 124 12.17 -10.88 11.00
N ARG A 125 12.25 -11.27 9.73
CA ARG A 125 12.24 -10.37 8.57
C ARG A 125 11.49 -11.06 7.46
N GLU A 126 10.19 -10.80 7.41
CA GLU A 126 9.26 -11.47 6.52
C GLU A 126 8.77 -10.48 5.47
N VAL A 127 8.72 -10.92 4.22
CA VAL A 127 7.98 -10.25 3.16
C VAL A 127 6.64 -10.95 3.10
N VAL A 128 5.58 -10.17 3.33
CA VAL A 128 4.21 -10.68 3.34
C VAL A 128 3.38 -9.99 2.27
N MET A 129 2.31 -10.65 1.86
CA MET A 129 1.40 -10.20 0.82
C MET A 129 -0.05 -10.34 1.27
N SER A 130 -0.89 -9.38 0.89
CA SER A 130 -2.34 -9.50 0.96
C SER A 130 -2.97 -9.05 -0.35
N LEU A 131 -4.08 -9.70 -0.70
CA LEU A 131 -4.79 -9.52 -1.96
C LEU A 131 -6.18 -8.98 -1.70
N SER A 132 -6.63 -8.04 -2.53
CA SER A 132 -8.05 -7.71 -2.67
C SER A 132 -8.50 -8.02 -4.10
N LEU A 133 -9.61 -8.74 -4.21
CA LEU A 133 -10.24 -9.11 -5.48
C LEU A 133 -11.57 -8.36 -5.71
N ASP A 134 -11.89 -7.44 -4.82
CA ASP A 134 -13.17 -6.72 -4.74
C ASP A 134 -12.92 -5.22 -4.58
N ARG A 135 -11.95 -4.67 -5.31
CA ARG A 135 -11.68 -3.22 -5.36
C ARG A 135 -11.39 -2.60 -4.00
N GLY A 136 -10.70 -3.33 -3.12
CA GLY A 136 -10.26 -2.85 -1.81
C GLY A 136 -11.32 -2.90 -0.72
N HIS A 137 -12.40 -3.66 -0.91
CA HIS A 137 -13.43 -3.84 0.13
C HIS A 137 -13.03 -4.90 1.16
N THR A 138 -12.42 -6.00 0.72
CA THR A 138 -11.89 -7.05 1.59
C THR A 138 -10.50 -7.47 1.17
N PHE A 139 -9.76 -8.04 2.13
CA PHE A 139 -8.37 -8.44 1.95
C PHE A 139 -8.16 -9.87 2.48
N SER A 140 -7.34 -10.65 1.78
CA SER A 140 -6.89 -11.94 2.28
C SER A 140 -6.05 -11.74 3.55
N ALA A 141 -6.01 -12.77 4.40
CA ALA A 141 -5.01 -12.81 5.47
C ALA A 141 -3.59 -12.65 4.87
N PRO A 142 -2.67 -11.95 5.54
CA PRO A 142 -1.30 -11.82 5.06
C PRO A 142 -0.62 -13.18 4.88
N GLN A 143 -0.01 -13.39 3.73
CA GLN A 143 0.71 -14.60 3.37
C GLN A 143 2.21 -14.30 3.27
N LYS A 144 3.03 -15.06 3.98
CA LYS A 144 4.49 -14.99 3.90
C LYS A 144 5.00 -15.52 2.56
N LEU A 145 5.93 -14.81 1.94
CA LEU A 145 6.48 -15.14 0.61
C LEU A 145 7.91 -15.69 0.63
N ASN A 146 8.69 -15.33 1.64
CA ASN A 146 10.13 -15.59 1.71
C ASN A 146 10.47 -16.74 2.67
N GLU A 147 11.54 -17.48 2.38
CA GLU A 147 12.04 -18.54 3.27
C GLU A 147 13.15 -18.00 4.19
N LYS A 148 14.07 -17.20 3.64
CA LYS A 148 15.16 -16.54 4.37
C LYS A 148 14.79 -15.10 4.69
N LYS A 149 15.49 -14.47 5.65
CA LYS A 149 15.25 -13.07 6.04
C LYS A 149 15.20 -12.15 4.81
N GLY A 150 14.03 -11.57 4.54
CA GLY A 150 13.71 -10.80 3.34
C GLY A 150 13.46 -9.32 3.65
N GLN A 151 13.73 -8.44 2.68
CA GLN A 151 13.54 -7.00 2.78
C GLN A 151 13.37 -6.34 1.40
N THR A 152 12.98 -5.07 1.43
CA THR A 152 12.80 -4.14 0.32
C THR A 152 11.97 -4.73 -0.81
N PRO A 153 10.72 -5.16 -0.55
CA PRO A 153 9.88 -5.72 -1.58
C PRO A 153 9.50 -4.66 -2.60
N THR A 154 9.36 -5.07 -3.85
CA THR A 154 8.80 -4.28 -4.94
C THR A 154 7.86 -5.16 -5.75
N LEU A 155 6.86 -4.55 -6.39
CA LEU A 155 5.90 -5.31 -7.18
C LEU A 155 5.39 -4.53 -8.39
N SER A 156 4.91 -5.28 -9.38
CA SER A 156 4.16 -4.78 -10.52
C SER A 156 3.09 -5.79 -10.93
N ILE A 157 2.03 -5.32 -11.57
CA ILE A 157 0.98 -6.17 -12.12
C ILE A 157 0.60 -5.69 -13.52
N ASN A 158 0.37 -6.62 -14.44
CA ASN A 158 -0.10 -6.30 -15.78
C ASN A 158 -1.63 -6.36 -15.88
N SER A 159 -2.18 -5.92 -17.02
CA SER A 159 -3.63 -5.92 -17.27
C SER A 159 -4.29 -7.31 -17.31
N LYS A 160 -3.51 -8.39 -17.38
CA LYS A 160 -4.00 -9.77 -17.34
C LYS A 160 -3.99 -10.35 -15.91
N GLY A 161 -3.56 -9.57 -14.92
CA GLY A 161 -3.47 -10.00 -13.52
C GLY A 161 -2.25 -10.85 -13.20
N LEU A 162 -1.24 -10.87 -14.07
CA LEU A 162 0.04 -11.46 -13.74
C LEU A 162 0.85 -10.42 -12.95
N ALA A 163 1.07 -10.71 -11.67
CA ALA A 163 1.92 -9.92 -10.80
C ALA A 163 3.34 -10.50 -10.76
N ALA A 164 4.33 -9.62 -10.78
CA ALA A 164 5.72 -9.93 -10.49
C ALA A 164 6.12 -9.23 -9.20
N LEU A 165 6.68 -9.98 -8.26
CA LEU A 165 7.12 -9.54 -6.95
C LEU A 165 8.61 -9.83 -6.82
N ALA A 166 9.37 -8.89 -6.29
CA ALA A 166 10.79 -9.08 -6.04
C ALA A 166 11.21 -8.55 -4.67
N TRP A 167 12.17 -9.20 -4.03
CA TRP A 167 12.74 -8.76 -2.76
C TRP A 167 14.19 -9.24 -2.62
N MET A 168 14.89 -8.64 -1.67
CA MET A 168 16.25 -9.06 -1.30
C MET A 168 16.18 -10.04 -0.15
N GLU A 169 16.84 -11.19 -0.28
CA GLU A 169 17.09 -12.12 0.81
C GLU A 169 18.52 -12.03 1.33
N HIS A 170 18.68 -12.09 2.65
CA HIS A 170 19.96 -12.21 3.31
C HIS A 170 20.48 -13.64 3.12
N ALA A 171 21.57 -13.77 2.37
CA ALA A 171 22.27 -15.02 2.15
C ALA A 171 23.78 -14.77 2.24
N MET A 172 24.52 -15.81 2.64
CA MET A 172 25.99 -15.81 2.64
C MET A 172 26.45 -16.63 1.42
N PRO A 173 27.47 -16.18 0.66
CA PRO A 173 28.32 -15.00 0.90
C PRO A 173 27.72 -13.67 0.41
N ALA A 174 26.61 -13.68 -0.32
CA ALA A 174 26.01 -12.47 -0.88
C ALA A 174 24.49 -12.49 -0.82
N HIS A 175 23.89 -11.30 -0.71
CA HIS A 175 22.46 -11.10 -0.84
C HIS A 175 21.96 -11.64 -2.18
N ARG A 176 20.76 -12.20 -2.17
CA ARG A 176 20.10 -12.72 -3.36
C ARG A 176 18.85 -11.92 -3.66
N MET A 177 18.64 -11.57 -4.93
CA MET A 177 17.34 -11.11 -5.40
C MET A 177 16.45 -12.33 -5.67
N VAL A 178 15.29 -12.36 -5.04
CA VAL A 178 14.24 -13.34 -5.30
C VAL A 178 13.15 -12.66 -6.13
N VAL A 179 12.68 -13.36 -7.16
CA VAL A 179 11.55 -12.92 -7.98
C VAL A 179 10.53 -14.05 -7.98
N GLN A 180 9.28 -13.73 -7.70
CA GLN A 180 8.15 -14.64 -7.81
C GLN A 180 7.05 -14.02 -8.66
N THR A 181 6.28 -14.86 -9.33
CA THR A 181 5.11 -14.45 -10.09
C THR A 181 3.85 -15.03 -9.49
N LEU A 182 2.79 -14.24 -9.48
CA LEU A 182 1.47 -14.66 -9.03
C LEU A 182 0.44 -14.34 -10.11
N GLN A 183 -0.31 -15.34 -10.54
CA GLN A 183 -1.48 -15.13 -11.40
C GLN A 183 -2.71 -14.90 -10.52
N LEU A 184 -3.29 -13.71 -10.60
CA LEU A 184 -4.55 -13.44 -9.91
C LEU A 184 -5.71 -14.15 -10.61
N PRO A 185 -6.71 -14.65 -9.84
CA PRO A 185 -7.92 -15.23 -10.41
C PRO A 185 -8.67 -14.18 -11.23
N ALA A 186 -9.39 -14.61 -12.27
CA ALA A 186 -10.20 -13.72 -13.08
C ALA A 186 -11.14 -12.89 -12.21
N ALA A 187 -11.29 -11.60 -12.52
CA ALA A 187 -12.24 -10.75 -11.83
C ALA A 187 -13.65 -11.32 -12.03
N LYS A 188 -14.40 -11.51 -10.94
CA LYS A 188 -15.82 -11.79 -11.06
C LYS A 188 -16.46 -10.55 -11.68
N VAL A 189 -16.98 -10.68 -12.90
CA VAL A 189 -17.79 -9.62 -13.51
C VAL A 189 -18.97 -9.41 -12.57
N LEU A 190 -18.96 -8.31 -11.81
CA LEU A 190 -20.16 -7.86 -11.12
C LEU A 190 -21.16 -7.54 -12.22
N ALA A 191 -22.10 -8.46 -12.46
CA ALA A 191 -23.24 -8.18 -13.30
C ALA A 191 -23.87 -6.90 -12.75
N LYS A 192 -23.95 -5.85 -13.58
CA LYS A 192 -24.77 -4.69 -13.28
C LYS A 192 -26.17 -5.22 -12.98
N GLN A 193 -26.57 -5.19 -11.71
CA GLN A 193 -27.99 -5.13 -11.40
C GLN A 193 -28.40 -3.70 -11.77
N GLU A 194 -28.92 -3.55 -12.98
CA GLU A 194 -29.69 -2.36 -13.36
C GLU A 194 -31.01 -2.35 -12.56
N PRO A 195 -31.53 -1.16 -12.24
CA PRO A 195 -32.54 -0.94 -11.20
C PRO A 195 -33.91 -1.57 -11.49
#